data_AF-A0A2X3F323-F1
#
_entry.id   AF-A0A2X3F323-F1
#
_cell.length_a   1.000
_cell.length_b   1.000
_cell.length_c   1.000
_cell.angle_alpha   90.00
_cell.angle_beta   90.00
_cell.angle_gamma   90.00
#
_symmetry.space_group_name_H-M   'P 1'
#
loop_
_entity.id
_entity.type
_entity.pdbx_description
1 polymer ?
#
loop_
_entity_poly.entity_id
_entity_poly.type
_entity_poly.pdbx_seq_one_letter_code
_entity_poly.pdbx_strand_id
1 'polypeptide(L)'
;MTGAGNAFSTQLTWSYSDKWTLGSRYSFLDVKPAKDAKSINQSEYLLFARYNFGNELKGLSISDYFGIQTSPLYEREFIQNRVQLAYDF
;
A
#
# COMPACT_ATOMS: atom_id res chain seq x y z
N MET A 1 19.14 -6.05 8.22
CA MET A 1 19.33 -7.46 7.82
C MET A 1 19.42 -7.49 6.30
N THR A 2 20.60 -7.78 5.75
CA THR A 2 20.86 -7.85 4.29
C THR A 2 20.81 -9.31 3.85
N GLY A 3 19.59 -9.82 3.62
CA GLY A 3 19.38 -11.10 2.96
C GLY A 3 19.22 -10.91 1.45
N ALA A 4 19.75 -11.83 0.64
CA ALA A 4 19.50 -11.83 -0.80
C ALA A 4 18.06 -12.26 -1.09
N GLY A 5 17.43 -11.64 -2.08
CA GLY A 5 16.03 -11.90 -2.39
C GLY A 5 15.51 -11.11 -3.58
N ASN A 6 14.27 -11.42 -3.97
CA ASN A 6 13.56 -10.73 -5.03
C ASN A 6 12.38 -9.96 -4.43
N ALA A 7 12.18 -8.75 -4.91
CA ALA A 7 11.00 -7.96 -4.62
C ALA A 7 10.33 -7.58 -5.94
N PHE A 8 9.02 -7.73 -6.01
CA PHE A 8 8.21 -7.36 -7.16
C PHE A 8 6.98 -6.60 -6.66
N SER A 9 6.60 -5.56 -7.39
CA SER A 9 5.32 -4.89 -7.16
C SER A 9 4.63 -4.56 -8.47
N THR A 10 3.31 -4.64 -8.48
CA THR A 10 2.48 -4.10 -9.54
C THR A 10 1.46 -3.15 -8.94
N GLN A 11 1.19 -2.05 -9.66
CA GLN A 11 0.25 -1.03 -9.23
C GLN A 11 -0.66 -0.64 -10.38
N LEU A 12 -1.95 -0.56 -10.07
CA LEU A 12 -2.96 0.05 -10.92
C LEU A 12 -3.40 1.36 -10.27
N THR A 13 -3.47 2.43 -11.06
CA THR A 13 -3.99 3.72 -10.60
C THR A 13 -4.93 4.26 -11.64
N TRP A 14 -6.12 4.68 -11.21
CA TRP A 14 -7.16 5.23 -12.05
C TRP A 14 -7.59 6.60 -11.53
N SER A 15 -7.41 7.62 -12.37
CA SER A 15 -8.00 8.93 -12.16
C SER A 15 -9.31 9.00 -12.94
N TYR A 16 -10.43 8.89 -12.23
CA TYR A 16 -11.77 8.92 -12.82
C TYR A 16 -12.24 10.36 -13.14
N SER A 17 -11.69 11.35 -12.43
CA SER A 17 -11.91 12.78 -12.66
C SER A 17 -10.76 13.59 -12.02
N ASP A 18 -10.79 14.92 -12.13
CA ASP A 18 -9.86 15.81 -11.43
C ASP A 18 -9.92 15.69 -9.89
N LYS A 19 -11.00 15.09 -9.38
CA LYS A 19 -11.24 14.95 -7.94
C LYS A 19 -10.89 13.58 -7.39
N TRP A 20 -11.07 12.52 -8.18
CA TRP A 20 -10.96 11.14 -7.69
C TRP A 20 -9.74 10.44 -8.25
N THR A 21 -8.89 9.95 -7.35
CA THR A 21 -7.84 8.99 -7.65
C THR A 21 -8.09 7.72 -6.86
N LEU A 22 -8.17 6.59 -7.56
CA LEU A 22 -8.31 5.26 -6.98
C LEU A 22 -7.10 4.44 -7.38
N GLY A 23 -6.70 3.49 -6.54
CA GLY A 23 -5.68 2.56 -6.95
C GLY A 23 -5.54 1.35 -6.06
N SER A 24 -4.81 0.39 -6.58
CA SER A 24 -4.43 -0.82 -5.88
C SER A 24 -2.98 -1.15 -6.16
N ARG A 25 -2.31 -1.74 -5.17
CA ARG A 25 -0.94 -2.21 -5.30
C ARG A 25 -0.84 -3.60 -4.71
N TYR A 26 -0.21 -4.50 -5.45
CA TYR A 26 0.27 -5.77 -4.95
C TYR A 26 1.80 -5.70 -4.84
N SER A 27 2.34 -6.11 -3.70
CA SER A 27 3.78 -6.23 -3.48
C SER A 27 4.12 -7.62 -2.97
N PHE A 28 5.15 -8.23 -3.53
CA PHE A 28 5.68 -9.52 -3.14
C PHE A 28 7.14 -9.40 -2.76
N LEU A 29 7.51 -10.02 -1.65
CA LEU A 29 8.87 -10.02 -1.11
C LEU A 29 9.29 -11.45 -0.76
N ASP A 30 10.26 -11.97 -1.51
CA ASP A 30 10.95 -13.22 -1.23
C ASP A 30 12.40 -12.91 -0.84
N VAL A 31 12.66 -12.84 0.47
CA VAL A 31 14.01 -12.63 1.01
C VAL A 31 14.37 -13.81 1.91
N LYS A 32 15.63 -14.26 1.82
CA LYS A 32 16.21 -15.21 2.78
C LYS A 32 17.11 -14.46 3.76
N PRO A 33 16.74 -14.35 5.05
CA PRO A 33 17.52 -13.60 6.03
C PRO A 33 18.86 -14.28 6.38
N ALA A 34 18.98 -15.59 6.13
CA ALA A 34 20.21 -16.38 6.25
C ALA A 34 20.20 -17.52 5.22
N LYS A 35 21.37 -18.12 4.93
CA LYS A 35 21.54 -19.17 3.90
C LYS A 35 20.59 -20.36 4.08
N ASP A 36 20.34 -20.74 5.33
CA ASP A 36 19.50 -21.90 5.70
C ASP A 36 18.10 -21.50 6.18
N ALA A 37 17.76 -20.20 6.14
CA ALA A 37 16.44 -19.73 6.50
C ALA A 37 15.42 -20.00 5.39
N LYS A 38 14.18 -20.29 5.80
CA LYS A 38 13.06 -20.32 4.86
C LYS A 38 12.86 -18.94 4.23
N SER A 39 12.42 -18.95 2.99
CA SER A 39 11.98 -17.73 2.30
C SER A 39 10.82 -17.07 3.07
N ILE A 40 10.85 -15.74 3.12
CA ILE A 40 9.81 -14.94 3.74
C ILE A 40 8.51 -14.95 2.93
N ASN A 41 8.53 -15.13 1.60
CA ASN A 41 7.34 -15.19 0.71
C ASN A 41 6.17 -14.29 1.15
N GLN A 42 6.45 -13.03 1.43
CA GLN A 42 5.46 -12.09 1.97
C GLN A 42 4.71 -11.43 0.84
N SER A 43 3.39 -11.30 1.01
CA SER A 43 2.51 -10.59 0.08
C SER A 43 1.83 -9.44 0.80
N GLU A 44 1.75 -8.27 0.14
CA GLU A 44 1.01 -7.10 0.60
C GLU A 44 0.03 -6.66 -0.49
N TYR A 45 -1.21 -6.41 -0.09
CA TYR A 45 -2.27 -5.82 -0.89
C TYR A 45 -2.64 -4.48 -0.29
N LEU A 46 -2.58 -3.42 -1.10
CA LEU A 46 -3.00 -2.08 -0.72
C LEU A 46 -4.12 -1.62 -1.66
N LEU A 47 -5.22 -1.14 -1.10
CA LEU A 47 -6.23 -0.37 -1.78
C LEU A 47 -6.15 1.08 -1.29
N PHE A 48 -6.31 2.03 -2.19
CA PHE A 48 -6.36 3.43 -1.81
C PHE A 48 -7.36 4.23 -2.64
N ALA A 49 -7.92 5.23 -1.99
CA ALA A 49 -8.80 6.21 -2.61
C ALA A 49 -8.43 7.60 -2.11
N ARG A 50 -8.43 8.57 -3.01
CA ARG A 50 -8.23 9.98 -2.70
C ARG A 50 -9.31 10.80 -3.38
N TYR A 51 -9.86 11.74 -2.61
CA TYR A 51 -10.76 12.77 -3.08
C TYR A 51 -10.17 14.16 -2.82
N ASN A 52 -10.07 14.96 -3.87
CA ASN A 52 -9.70 16.37 -3.80
C ASN A 52 -10.97 17.23 -3.83
N PHE A 53 -11.14 18.07 -2.81
CA PHE A 53 -12.26 19.00 -2.74
C PHE A 53 -12.02 20.17 -3.72
N GLY A 54 -13.12 20.75 -4.21
CA GLY A 54 -13.09 21.90 -5.11
C GLY A 54 -13.70 23.15 -4.47
N ASN A 55 -13.80 24.22 -5.26
CA ASN A 55 -14.42 25.49 -4.85
C ASN A 55 -13.78 26.08 -3.59
N GLU A 56 -14.60 26.43 -2.58
CA GLU A 56 -14.18 27.01 -1.30
C GLU A 56 -13.23 26.11 -0.50
N LEU A 57 -13.23 24.80 -0.79
CA LEU A 57 -12.37 23.81 -0.15
C LEU A 57 -11.20 23.40 -1.06
N LYS A 58 -10.88 24.17 -2.09
CA LYS A 58 -9.69 23.92 -2.93
C LYS A 58 -8.45 23.86 -2.03
N GLY A 59 -7.61 22.85 -2.28
CA GLY A 59 -6.44 22.54 -1.45
C GLY A 59 -6.72 21.44 -0.42
N LEU A 60 -7.98 21.23 -0.02
CA LEU A 60 -8.36 20.14 0.88
C LEU A 60 -8.43 18.81 0.12
N SER A 61 -7.95 17.75 0.75
CA SER A 61 -8.11 16.38 0.26
C SER A 61 -8.26 15.38 1.40
N ILE A 62 -9.03 14.32 1.15
CA ILE A 62 -9.14 13.15 2.02
C ILE A 62 -8.62 11.94 1.26
N SER A 63 -7.85 11.09 1.93
CA SER A 63 -7.37 9.83 1.40
C SER A 63 -7.60 8.70 2.40
N ASP A 64 -7.93 7.53 1.89
CA ASP A 64 -7.99 6.29 2.66
C ASP A 64 -7.05 5.26 2.05
N TYR A 65 -6.38 4.51 2.93
CA TYR A 65 -5.44 3.46 2.58
C TYR A 65 -5.78 2.22 3.40
N PHE A 66 -6.15 1.14 2.73
CA PHE A 66 -6.45 -0.14 3.34
C PHE A 66 -5.43 -1.18 2.89
N GLY A 67 -4.67 -1.73 3.83
CA GLY A 67 -3.59 -2.67 3.59
C GLY A 67 -3.80 -4.00 4.30
N ILE A 68 -3.50 -5.10 3.61
CA ILE A 68 -3.38 -6.44 4.20
C ILE A 68 -2.02 -7.00 3.82
N GLN A 69 -1.29 -7.50 4.79
CA GLN A 69 -0.01 -8.17 4.60
C GLN A 69 -0.06 -9.59 5.19
N THR A 70 0.38 -10.57 4.40
CA THR A 70 0.50 -11.97 4.80
C THR A 70 1.95 -12.41 4.72
N SER A 71 2.41 -13.17 5.71
CA SER A 71 3.74 -13.77 5.68
C SER A 71 3.75 -15.10 6.44
N PRO A 72 4.40 -16.16 5.92
CA PRO A 72 4.63 -17.41 6.63
C PRO A 72 5.44 -17.27 7.93
N LEU A 73 6.04 -16.10 8.20
CA LEU A 73 6.72 -15.84 9.47
C LEU A 73 5.76 -15.56 10.64
N TYR A 74 4.51 -15.22 10.36
CA TYR A 74 3.53 -14.82 11.37
C TYR A 74 2.27 -15.67 11.24
N GLU A 75 1.67 -16.05 12.37
CA GLU A 75 0.39 -16.80 12.38
C GLU A 75 -0.82 -15.93 12.02
N ARG A 76 -0.65 -14.60 12.00
CA ARG A 76 -1.73 -13.64 11.77
C ARG A 76 -1.36 -12.68 10.66
N GLU A 77 -2.38 -12.26 9.94
CA GLU A 77 -2.31 -11.23 8.92
C GLU A 77 -2.17 -9.86 9.60
N PHE A 78 -1.35 -8.99 9.01
CA PHE A 78 -1.29 -7.59 9.44
C PHE A 78 -2.27 -6.77 8.59
N ILE A 79 -3.28 -6.21 9.23
CA ILE A 79 -4.32 -5.40 8.59
C ILE A 79 -4.18 -3.96 9.09
N GLN A 80 -4.20 -3.01 8.17
CA GLN A 80 -4.12 -1.58 8.48
C GLN A 80 -5.15 -0.79 7.68
N ASN A 81 -5.81 0.15 8.34
CA ASN A 81 -6.54 1.23 7.69
C ASN A 81 -5.94 2.56 8.13
N ARG A 82 -5.72 3.47 7.18
CA ARG A 82 -5.18 4.81 7.43
C ARG A 82 -5.98 5.84 6.64
N VAL A 83 -6.69 6.68 7.37
CA VAL A 83 -7.35 7.87 6.84
C VAL A 83 -6.42 9.07 7.00
N GLN A 84 -6.28 9.86 5.94
CA GLN A 84 -5.50 11.09 5.93
C GLN A 84 -6.37 12.24 5.45
N LEU A 85 -6.36 13.34 6.21
CA LEU A 85 -6.87 14.64 5.78
C LEU A 85 -5.68 15.58 5.57
N ALA A 86 -5.60 16.24 4.43
CA ALA A 86 -4.50 17.13 4.07
C ALA A 86 -5.03 18.40 3.42
N TYR A 87 -4.40 19.53 3.73
CA TYR A 87 -4.67 20.83 3.12
C TYR A 87 -3.38 21.40 2.53
N ASP A 88 -3.43 21.79 1.27
CA ASP A 88 -2.35 22.44 0.53
C ASP A 88 -2.73 23.91 0.28
N PHE A 89 -1.92 24.84 0.79
CA PHE A 89 -2.19 26.29 0.83
C PHE A 89 -1.87 27.00 -0.49
#